data_AF-X1P6T4-F1
#
_entry.id   AF-X1P6T4-F1
#
_cell.length_a   1.000
_cell.length_b   1.000
_cell.length_c   1.000
_cell.angle_alpha   90.00
_cell.angle_beta   90.00
_cell.angle_gamma   90.00
#
_symmetry.space_group_name_H-M   'P 1'
#
loop_
_entity.id
_entity.type
_entity.pdbx_description
1 polymer ?
#
loop_
_entity_poly.entity_id
_entity_poly.type
_entity_poly.pdbx_seq_one_letter_code
_entity_poly.pdbx_strand_id
1 'polypeptide(L)'
;DLDGIKTPGMDSFINSLTDASGHPLFKRYLEELDSFIRDTNFSEVLHIKGKVKNLENISRTISPYIARSVTLSTMHGCPPKEIESICKYLMEEKRLHTFVKLNPTLLGYKLVREILDELGFNYINIKESTFTNDLQWDDAIGMLKRLYKLSVDCGRNFGVKLSNTLGTVNT
;
A
#
# COMPACT_ATOMS: atom_id res chain seq x y z
N ASP A 1 -2.53 -8.99 12.14
CA ASP A 1 -3.16 -8.19 13.19
C ASP A 1 -2.24 -7.01 13.51
N LEU A 2 -2.66 -6.15 14.44
CA LEU A 2 -1.92 -4.98 14.90
C LEU A 2 -0.60 -5.37 15.56
N ASP A 3 -0.59 -6.46 16.33
CA ASP A 3 0.62 -6.95 16.99
C ASP A 3 1.67 -7.38 15.97
N GLY A 4 1.26 -8.06 14.89
CA GLY A 4 2.13 -8.36 13.76
C GLY A 4 2.74 -7.11 13.11
N ILE A 5 1.96 -6.03 13.00
CA ILE A 5 2.44 -4.76 12.44
C ILE A 5 3.42 -4.03 13.38
N LYS A 6 3.26 -4.22 14.69
CA LYS A 6 4.15 -3.65 15.72
C LYS A 6 5.44 -4.45 15.95
N THR A 7 5.62 -5.58 15.24
CA THR A 7 6.86 -6.35 15.37
C THR A 7 8.08 -5.50 14.98
N PRO A 8 9.25 -5.71 15.60
CA PRO A 8 10.45 -4.92 15.30
C PRO A 8 10.84 -4.92 13.82
N GLY A 9 10.63 -6.04 13.12
CA GLY A 9 10.90 -6.16 11.69
C GLY A 9 9.97 -5.29 10.85
N MET A 10 8.66 -5.32 11.13
CA MET A 10 7.69 -4.50 10.40
C MET A 10 7.84 -3.02 10.74
N ASP A 11 8.09 -2.69 12.01
CA ASP A 11 8.34 -1.33 12.46
C ASP A 11 9.54 -0.71 11.74
N SER A 12 10.67 -1.44 11.73
CA SER A 12 11.89 -1.05 11.02
C SER A 12 11.66 -0.89 9.52
N PHE A 13 10.92 -1.81 8.89
CA PHE A 13 10.56 -1.74 7.48
C PHE A 13 9.76 -0.47 7.15
N ILE A 14 8.69 -0.19 7.91
CA ILE A 14 7.84 1.00 7.70
C ILE A 14 8.66 2.28 7.91
N ASN A 15 9.45 2.35 8.98
CA ASN A 15 10.24 3.55 9.28
C ASN A 15 11.31 3.79 8.21
N SER A 16 12.02 2.74 7.76
CA SER A 16 13.06 2.84 6.74
C SER A 16 12.52 3.25 5.37
N LEU A 17 11.28 2.85 5.04
CA LEU A 17 10.59 3.33 3.83
C LEU A 17 10.04 4.75 3.98
N THR A 18 9.73 5.19 5.20
CA THR A 18 9.23 6.54 5.43
C THR A 18 10.37 7.56 5.40
N ASP A 19 11.49 7.23 6.01
CA ASP A 19 12.72 8.02 6.04
C ASP A 19 13.95 7.09 5.95
N ALA A 20 14.57 7.08 4.77
CA ALA A 20 15.75 6.28 4.48
C ALA A 20 17.08 7.03 4.74
N SER A 21 17.05 8.23 5.32
CA SER A 21 18.24 9.08 5.48
C SER A 21 19.34 8.42 6.30
N GLY A 22 18.96 7.63 7.31
CA GLY A 22 19.89 6.82 8.12
C GLY A 22 20.15 5.42 7.58
N HIS A 23 19.53 5.00 6.47
CA HIS A 23 19.60 3.63 6.00
C HIS A 23 20.90 3.35 5.22
N PRO A 24 21.74 2.36 5.61
CA PRO A 24 23.04 2.11 4.99
C PRO A 24 22.96 1.85 3.48
N LEU A 25 21.95 1.10 3.03
CA LEU A 25 21.75 0.83 1.60
C LEU A 25 21.37 2.09 0.81
N PHE A 26 20.61 3.02 1.41
CA PHE A 26 20.22 4.24 0.71
C PHE A 26 21.46 5.09 0.41
N LYS A 27 22.32 5.30 1.42
CA LYS A 27 23.61 5.99 1.25
C LYS A 27 24.48 5.30 0.19
N ARG A 28 24.62 3.97 0.28
CA ARG A 28 25.40 3.18 -0.68
C ARG A 28 24.88 3.35 -2.11
N TYR A 29 23.57 3.32 -2.33
CA TYR A 29 23.01 3.46 -3.67
C TYR A 29 23.18 4.88 -4.25
N LEU A 30 23.19 5.91 -3.40
CA LEU A 30 23.56 7.26 -3.85
C LEU A 30 25.03 7.34 -4.28
N GLU A 31 25.94 6.69 -3.55
CA GLU A 31 27.36 6.61 -3.91
C GLU A 31 27.58 5.81 -5.22
N GLU A 32 26.87 4.69 -5.38
CA GLU A 32 26.89 3.90 -6.62
C GLU A 32 26.36 4.70 -7.81
N LEU A 33 25.28 5.47 -7.62
CA LEU A 33 24.74 6.38 -8.64
C LEU A 33 25.74 7.48 -9.01
N ASP A 34 26.39 8.11 -8.02
CA ASP A 34 27.42 9.12 -8.25
C ASP A 34 28.61 8.55 -9.03
N SER A 35 29.03 7.32 -8.71
CA SER A 35 30.08 6.63 -9.47
C SER A 35 29.65 6.36 -10.90
N PHE A 36 28.46 5.79 -11.09
CA PHE A 36 27.92 5.49 -12.41
C PHE A 36 27.84 6.74 -13.29
N ILE A 37 27.37 7.86 -12.72
CA ILE A 37 27.26 9.13 -13.45
C ILE A 37 28.64 9.65 -13.88
N ARG A 38 29.63 9.61 -12.98
CA ARG A 38 30.99 10.09 -13.25
C ARG A 38 31.71 9.23 -14.29
N ASP A 39 31.53 7.91 -14.23
CA ASP A 39 32.32 6.96 -15.01
C ASP A 39 31.69 6.69 -16.40
N THR A 40 30.47 7.19 -16.68
CA THR A 40 29.74 6.96 -17.93
C THR A 40 29.84 8.15 -18.91
N ASN A 41 30.21 7.87 -20.16
CA ASN A 41 30.13 8.85 -21.25
C ASN A 41 28.71 8.90 -21.86
N PHE A 42 27.78 9.61 -21.21
CA PHE A 42 26.38 9.65 -21.66
C PHE A 42 26.18 10.24 -23.07
N SER A 43 27.08 11.13 -23.53
CA SER A 43 26.97 11.71 -24.86
C SER A 43 27.12 10.64 -25.96
N GLU A 44 28.00 9.67 -25.70
CA GLU A 44 28.25 8.53 -26.59
C GLU A 44 27.11 7.51 -26.50
N VAL A 45 26.73 7.10 -25.28
CA VAL A 45 25.67 6.12 -25.04
C VAL A 45 24.32 6.57 -25.60
N LEU A 46 23.99 7.85 -25.47
CA LEU A 46 22.70 8.39 -25.91
C LEU A 46 22.73 8.93 -27.35
N HIS A 47 23.88 8.84 -28.05
CA HIS A 47 24.08 9.36 -29.40
C HIS A 47 23.67 10.84 -29.59
N ILE A 48 23.89 11.69 -28.57
CA ILE A 48 23.48 13.10 -28.59
C ILE A 48 24.69 13.98 -28.94
N LYS A 49 24.49 14.98 -29.80
CA LYS A 49 25.50 16.01 -30.05
C LYS A 49 25.52 17.01 -28.89
N GLY A 50 26.47 16.85 -27.97
CA GLY A 50 26.74 17.78 -26.87
C GLY A 50 26.90 17.08 -25.51
N LYS A 51 27.46 17.78 -24.52
CA LYS A 51 27.54 17.26 -23.14
C LYS A 51 26.17 17.28 -22.48
N VAL A 52 25.78 16.16 -21.87
CA VAL A 52 24.65 16.13 -20.93
C VAL A 52 25.02 16.95 -19.70
N LYS A 53 24.25 18.00 -19.42
CA LYS A 53 24.49 18.91 -18.28
C LYS A 53 23.71 18.45 -17.05
N ASN A 54 24.15 18.90 -15.87
CA ASN A 54 23.45 18.74 -14.59
C ASN A 54 23.32 17.31 -14.04
N LEU A 55 24.12 16.34 -14.52
CA LEU A 55 24.07 14.97 -13.99
C LEU A 55 24.72 14.85 -12.60
N GLU A 56 25.76 15.63 -12.32
CA GLU A 56 26.60 15.52 -11.11
C GLU A 56 25.86 15.74 -9.78
N ASN A 57 24.63 16.27 -9.81
CA ASN A 57 23.84 16.54 -8.61
C ASN A 57 22.57 15.69 -8.50
N ILE A 58 22.34 14.73 -9.40
CA ILE A 58 21.11 13.91 -9.39
C ILE A 58 20.92 13.21 -8.05
N SER A 59 21.97 12.58 -7.51
CA SER A 59 21.93 11.90 -6.20
C SER A 59 21.43 12.82 -5.08
N ARG A 60 21.85 14.09 -5.07
CA ARG A 60 21.46 15.10 -4.09
C ARG A 60 19.99 15.51 -4.18
N THR A 61 19.35 15.29 -5.32
CA THR A 61 17.92 15.58 -5.52
C THR A 61 17.01 14.43 -5.09
N ILE A 62 17.57 13.24 -4.87
CA ILE A 62 16.80 12.07 -4.46
C ILE A 62 16.46 12.22 -2.97
N SER A 63 15.17 12.39 -2.71
CA SER A 63 14.65 12.52 -1.35
C SER A 63 14.80 11.21 -0.57
N PRO A 64 15.31 11.23 0.68
CA PRO A 64 15.30 10.07 1.57
C PRO A 64 13.89 9.72 2.06
N TYR A 65 12.93 10.64 1.96
CA TYR A 65 11.54 10.40 2.31
C TYR A 65 10.81 9.68 1.17
N ILE A 66 10.89 8.33 1.16
CA ILE A 66 10.43 7.51 0.04
C ILE A 66 8.89 7.36 0.05
N ALA A 67 8.30 7.04 1.20
CA ALA A 67 6.86 6.81 1.34
C ALA A 67 6.22 7.75 2.36
N ARG A 68 5.06 8.32 2.00
CA ARG A 68 4.23 9.15 2.90
C ARG A 68 2.83 8.56 3.14
N SER A 69 2.56 7.41 2.54
CA SER A 69 1.25 6.77 2.57
C SER A 69 1.38 5.26 2.58
N VAL A 70 0.37 4.60 3.12
CA VAL A 70 0.23 3.14 3.18
C VAL A 70 -1.15 2.73 2.68
N THR A 71 -1.21 1.62 1.94
CA THR A 71 -2.47 0.97 1.60
C THR A 71 -2.56 -0.35 2.36
N LEU A 72 -3.43 -0.41 3.37
CA LEU A 72 -3.69 -1.59 4.17
C LEU A 72 -4.55 -2.58 3.38
N SER A 73 -4.03 -3.79 3.22
CA SER A 73 -4.77 -4.96 2.75
C SER A 73 -4.87 -5.95 3.90
N THR A 74 -6.06 -6.42 4.21
CA THR A 74 -6.27 -7.49 5.20
C THR A 74 -6.68 -8.78 4.52
N MET A 75 -6.42 -9.90 5.19
CA MET A 75 -6.91 -11.20 4.75
C MET A 75 -8.44 -11.29 4.92
N HIS A 76 -9.06 -12.24 4.22
CA HIS A 76 -10.47 -12.60 4.44
C HIS A 76 -10.72 -12.98 5.89
N GLY A 77 -11.91 -12.65 6.40
CA GLY A 77 -12.33 -12.88 7.78
C GLY A 77 -11.69 -11.93 8.81
N CYS A 78 -10.93 -10.92 8.39
CA CYS A 78 -10.35 -9.96 9.33
C CYS A 78 -11.47 -9.12 10.00
N PRO A 79 -11.56 -9.11 11.34
CA PRO A 79 -12.62 -8.39 12.03
C PRO A 79 -12.59 -6.87 11.75
N PRO A 80 -13.74 -6.19 11.67
CA PRO A 80 -13.80 -4.74 11.41
C PRO A 80 -12.98 -3.93 12.43
N LYS A 81 -13.05 -4.32 13.72
CA LYS A 81 -12.30 -3.66 14.80
C LYS A 81 -10.78 -3.79 14.62
N GLU A 82 -10.33 -4.90 14.05
CA GLU A 82 -8.92 -5.15 13.79
C GLU A 82 -8.41 -4.26 12.65
N ILE A 83 -9.14 -4.22 11.54
CA ILE A 83 -8.88 -3.31 10.41
C ILE A 83 -8.81 -1.86 10.90
N GLU A 84 -9.79 -1.45 11.70
CA GLU A 84 -9.86 -0.11 12.27
C GLU A 84 -8.62 0.19 13.12
N SER A 85 -8.28 -0.70 14.06
CA SER A 85 -7.15 -0.51 15.00
C SER A 85 -5.81 -0.37 14.27
N ILE A 86 -5.60 -1.15 13.21
CA ILE A 86 -4.42 -1.03 12.35
C ILE A 86 -4.39 0.33 11.64
N CYS A 87 -5.52 0.76 11.06
CA CYS A 87 -5.58 2.06 10.38
C CYS A 87 -5.32 3.22 11.35
N LYS A 88 -5.83 3.14 12.58
CA LYS A 88 -5.55 4.15 13.64
C LYS A 88 -4.06 4.24 13.91
N TYR A 89 -3.41 3.11 14.18
CA TYR A 89 -1.96 3.04 14.42
C TYR A 89 -1.14 3.65 13.28
N LEU A 90 -1.50 3.34 12.03
CA LEU A 90 -0.78 3.86 10.85
C LEU A 90 -0.91 5.38 10.71
N MET A 91 -2.04 5.97 11.08
CA MET A 91 -2.28 7.41 10.98
C MET A 91 -1.76 8.20 12.20
N GLU A 92 -2.03 7.70 13.41
CA GLU A 92 -1.69 8.37 14.67
C GLU A 92 -0.20 8.20 15.00
N GLU A 93 0.26 6.95 15.07
CA GLU A 93 1.64 6.63 15.50
C GLU A 93 2.63 6.75 14.34
N LYS A 94 2.31 6.17 13.19
CA LYS A 94 3.21 6.21 12.01
C LYS A 94 3.08 7.48 11.17
N ARG A 95 2.07 8.31 11.44
CA ARG A 95 1.86 9.59 10.74
C ARG A 95 1.76 9.43 9.21
N LEU A 96 1.26 8.29 8.72
CA LEU A 96 1.10 8.01 7.29
C LEU A 96 -0.32 8.39 6.82
N HIS A 97 -0.44 8.78 5.55
CA HIS A 97 -1.74 8.77 4.89
C HIS A 97 -2.17 7.32 4.65
N THR A 98 -3.40 6.96 5.02
CA THR A 98 -3.80 5.55 5.06
C THR A 98 -4.97 5.28 4.15
N PHE A 99 -4.84 4.27 3.30
CA PHE A 99 -5.93 3.74 2.49
C PHE A 99 -6.25 2.33 2.95
N VAL A 100 -7.51 1.97 3.07
CA VAL A 100 -7.92 0.58 3.33
C VAL A 100 -8.48 -0.05 2.06
N LYS A 101 -8.01 -1.26 1.72
CA LYS A 101 -8.61 -2.05 0.65
C LYS A 101 -9.81 -2.84 1.20
N LEU A 102 -10.93 -2.78 0.50
CA LEU A 102 -12.13 -3.54 0.84
C LEU A 102 -12.37 -4.64 -0.20
N ASN A 103 -12.83 -5.79 0.28
CA ASN A 103 -13.11 -6.95 -0.56
C ASN A 103 -14.42 -6.73 -1.35
N PRO A 104 -14.51 -7.30 -2.57
CA PRO A 104 -15.76 -7.32 -3.34
C PRO A 104 -16.88 -8.13 -2.65
N THR A 105 -16.58 -8.86 -1.57
CA THR A 105 -17.58 -9.56 -0.75
C THR A 105 -18.65 -8.63 -0.17
N LEU A 106 -18.38 -7.33 -0.08
CA LEU A 106 -19.38 -6.30 0.27
C LEU A 106 -20.56 -6.20 -0.70
N LEU A 107 -20.42 -6.68 -1.94
CA LEU A 107 -21.50 -6.74 -2.93
C LEU A 107 -22.47 -7.91 -2.68
N GLY A 108 -22.08 -8.87 -1.83
CA GLY A 108 -22.84 -10.08 -1.57
C GLY A 108 -22.60 -11.19 -2.60
N TYR A 109 -22.84 -12.43 -2.17
CA TYR A 109 -22.52 -13.63 -2.95
C TYR A 109 -23.24 -13.67 -4.30
N LYS A 110 -24.56 -13.44 -4.30
CA LYS A 110 -25.40 -13.56 -5.51
C LYS A 110 -24.93 -12.63 -6.62
N LEU A 111 -24.72 -11.35 -6.32
CA LEU A 111 -24.30 -10.36 -7.30
C LEU A 111 -22.89 -10.64 -7.82
N VAL A 112 -21.96 -11.03 -6.95
CA VAL A 112 -20.59 -11.39 -7.41
C VAL A 112 -20.61 -12.64 -8.30
N ARG A 113 -21.43 -13.64 -7.97
CA ARG A 113 -21.60 -14.84 -8.80
C ARG A 113 -22.16 -14.49 -10.18
N GLU A 114 -23.23 -13.69 -10.22
CA GLU A 114 -23.86 -13.20 -11.44
C GLU A 114 -22.85 -12.46 -12.33
N ILE A 115 -22.11 -11.50 -11.78
CA ILE A 115 -21.07 -10.76 -12.51
C ILE A 115 -20.02 -11.71 -13.12
N LEU A 116 -19.55 -12.69 -12.35
CA LEU A 116 -18.58 -13.65 -12.86
C LEU A 116 -19.16 -14.50 -14.00
N ASP A 117 -20.42 -14.92 -13.90
CA ASP A 117 -21.08 -15.73 -14.91
C ASP A 117 -21.32 -14.94 -16.21
N GLU A 118 -21.74 -13.67 -16.11
CA GLU A 118 -21.92 -12.78 -17.26
C GLU A 118 -20.60 -12.49 -18.00
N LEU A 119 -19.49 -12.43 -17.26
CA LEU A 119 -18.15 -12.21 -17.82
C LEU A 119 -17.50 -13.50 -18.36
N GLY A 120 -18.18 -14.65 -18.29
CA GLY A 120 -17.65 -15.94 -18.77
C GLY A 120 -16.68 -16.63 -17.80
N PHE A 121 -16.62 -16.19 -16.53
CA PHE A 121 -15.82 -16.79 -15.46
C PHE A 121 -16.60 -17.87 -14.66
N ASN A 122 -17.42 -18.65 -15.36
CA ASN A 122 -18.27 -19.69 -14.77
C ASN A 122 -17.46 -20.82 -14.09
N TYR A 123 -16.19 -20.99 -14.48
CA TYR A 123 -15.28 -21.98 -13.90
C TYR A 123 -14.74 -21.57 -12.52
N ILE A 124 -14.82 -20.29 -12.15
CA ILE A 124 -14.33 -19.81 -10.86
C ILE A 124 -15.33 -20.20 -9.78
N ASN A 125 -14.93 -21.04 -8.84
CA ASN A 125 -15.76 -21.39 -7.69
C ASN A 125 -15.51 -20.44 -6.51
N ILE A 126 -16.59 -19.93 -5.92
CA ILE A 126 -16.56 -19.06 -4.72
C ILE A 126 -17.44 -19.66 -3.63
N LYS A 127 -17.09 -19.42 -2.36
CA LYS A 127 -17.84 -19.94 -1.21
C LYS A 127 -18.71 -18.84 -0.62
N GLU A 128 -20.00 -19.11 -0.46
CA GLU A 128 -20.95 -18.18 0.18
C GLU A 128 -20.50 -17.82 1.61
N SER A 129 -19.94 -18.77 2.36
CA SER A 129 -19.42 -18.52 3.72
C SER A 129 -18.32 -17.47 3.78
N THR A 130 -17.54 -17.26 2.70
CA THR A 130 -16.54 -16.19 2.64
C THR A 130 -17.19 -14.81 2.71
N PHE A 131 -18.39 -14.64 2.16
CA PHE A 131 -19.11 -13.37 2.16
C PHE A 131 -19.72 -13.09 3.55
N THR A 132 -20.23 -14.12 4.22
CA THR A 132 -20.80 -13.98 5.57
C THR A 132 -19.73 -13.72 6.63
N ASN A 133 -18.54 -14.30 6.48
CA ASN A 133 -17.46 -14.17 7.47
C ASN A 133 -16.62 -12.90 7.29
N ASP A 134 -16.66 -12.28 6.11
CA ASP A 134 -15.95 -11.04 5.82
C ASP A 134 -16.63 -9.82 6.47
N LEU A 135 -16.01 -8.65 6.30
CA LEU A 135 -16.58 -7.36 6.69
C LEU A 135 -17.95 -7.14 6.02
N GLN A 136 -18.97 -6.83 6.84
CA GLN A 136 -20.33 -6.57 6.38
C GLN A 136 -20.54 -5.07 6.05
N TRP A 137 -21.55 -4.77 5.23
CA TRP A 137 -21.79 -3.42 4.70
C TRP A 137 -21.92 -2.34 5.79
N ASP A 138 -22.80 -2.54 6.77
CA ASP A 138 -23.05 -1.53 7.81
C ASP A 138 -21.83 -1.32 8.72
N ASP A 139 -21.11 -2.40 9.03
CA ASP A 139 -19.84 -2.34 9.75
C ASP A 139 -18.77 -1.58 8.96
N ALA A 140 -18.69 -1.80 7.64
CA ALA A 140 -17.79 -1.08 6.76
C ALA A 140 -18.10 0.42 6.79
N ILE A 141 -19.35 0.82 6.57
CA ILE A 141 -19.75 2.23 6.60
C ILE A 141 -19.44 2.87 7.96
N GLY A 142 -19.76 2.18 9.06
CA GLY A 142 -19.47 2.67 10.41
C GLY A 142 -17.98 2.88 10.65
N MET A 143 -17.17 1.88 10.30
CA MET A 143 -15.71 1.93 10.40
C MET A 143 -15.12 3.07 9.56
N LEU A 144 -15.53 3.20 8.30
CA LEU A 144 -15.02 4.23 7.39
C LEU A 144 -15.31 5.64 7.88
N LYS A 145 -16.51 5.89 8.43
CA LYS A 145 -16.86 7.19 9.02
C LYS A 145 -15.95 7.54 10.20
N ARG A 146 -15.68 6.57 11.09
CA ARG A 146 -14.78 6.76 12.24
C ARG A 146 -13.34 7.02 11.81
N LEU A 147 -12.83 6.25 10.83
CA LEU A 147 -11.48 6.42 10.30
C LEU A 147 -11.30 7.74 9.54
N TYR A 148 -12.30 8.15 8.76
CA TYR A 148 -12.28 9.46 8.10
C TYR A 148 -12.20 10.60 9.12
N LYS A 149 -13.05 10.57 10.16
CA LYS A 149 -13.00 11.56 11.24
C LYS A 149 -11.61 11.60 11.89
N LEU A 150 -11.07 10.44 12.26
CA LEU A 150 -9.75 10.36 12.88
C LEU A 150 -8.65 10.97 11.99
N SER A 151 -8.72 10.72 10.68
CA SER A 151 -7.74 11.24 9.73
C SER A 151 -7.71 12.77 9.72
N VAL A 152 -8.89 13.40 9.77
CA VAL A 152 -9.01 14.85 9.88
C VAL A 152 -8.41 15.33 11.20
N ASP A 153 -8.77 14.68 12.31
CA ASP A 153 -8.30 15.05 13.66
C ASP A 153 -6.77 14.97 13.79
N CYS A 154 -6.12 14.00 13.14
CA CYS A 154 -4.66 13.83 13.19
C CYS A 154 -3.89 14.50 12.04
N GLY A 155 -4.57 15.20 11.13
CA GLY A 155 -3.99 15.89 9.98
C GLY A 155 -3.44 14.95 8.91
N ARG A 156 -4.11 13.83 8.65
CA ARG A 156 -3.77 12.84 7.63
C ARG A 156 -4.92 12.65 6.65
N ASN A 157 -4.61 12.24 5.43
CA ASN A 157 -5.59 11.77 4.47
C ASN A 157 -5.93 10.30 4.73
N PHE A 158 -7.23 9.99 4.66
CA PHE A 158 -7.75 8.64 4.66
C PHE A 158 -8.57 8.37 3.40
N GLY A 159 -8.52 7.14 2.89
CA GLY A 159 -9.30 6.74 1.73
C GLY A 159 -9.55 5.24 1.64
N VAL A 160 -10.29 4.84 0.60
CA VAL A 160 -10.66 3.44 0.35
C VAL A 160 -10.25 3.02 -1.05
N LYS A 161 -9.91 1.73 -1.20
CA LYS A 161 -9.78 1.07 -2.51
C LYS A 161 -10.71 -0.13 -2.56
N LEU A 162 -11.64 -0.15 -3.52
CA LEU A 162 -12.66 -1.19 -3.65
C LEU A 162 -12.19 -2.38 -4.50
N SER A 163 -10.89 -2.68 -4.45
CA SER A 163 -10.21 -3.65 -5.34
C SER A 163 -9.28 -4.57 -4.58
N ASN A 164 -9.74 -5.15 -3.47
CA ASN A 164 -8.95 -6.14 -2.75
C ASN A 164 -8.96 -7.53 -3.41
N THR A 165 -9.15 -8.61 -2.66
CA THR A 165 -9.11 -9.98 -3.18
C THR A 165 -10.50 -10.61 -3.10
N LEU A 166 -10.81 -11.46 -4.07
CA LEU A 166 -11.95 -12.36 -4.01
C LEU A 166 -11.43 -13.77 -3.71
N GLY A 167 -11.86 -14.37 -2.60
CA GLY A 167 -11.47 -15.72 -2.24
C GLY A 167 -12.15 -16.76 -3.13
N THR A 168 -11.36 -17.60 -3.80
CA THR A 168 -11.84 -18.68 -4.66
C THR A 168 -11.53 -20.05 -4.06
N VAL A 169 -12.23 -21.07 -4.52
CA VAL A 169 -11.93 -22.46 -4.19
C VAL A 169 -10.87 -22.97 -5.14
N ASN A 170 -9.81 -23.56 -4.59
CA ASN A 170 -8.85 -24.30 -5.40
C ASN A 170 -9.48 -25.65 -5.75
N THR A 171 -9.67 -25.89 -7.05
CA THR A 171 -10.33 -27.09 -7.60
C THR A 171 -9.40 -27.87 -8.49
#